data_AF-A0A5C8MBN6-F1
#
_entry.id   AF-A0A5C8MBN6-F1
#
_cell.length_a   1.000
_cell.length_b   1.000
_cell.length_c   1.000
_cell.angle_alpha   90.00
_cell.angle_beta   90.00
_cell.angle_gamma   90.00
#
_symmetry.space_group_name_H-M   'P 1'
#
loop_
_entity.id
_entity.type
_entity.pdbx_description
1 polymer ?
#
loop_
_entity_poly.entity_id
_entity_poly.type
_entity_poly.pdbx_seq_one_letter_code
_entity_poly.pdbx_strand_id
1 'polypeptide(L)'
;MNSIRLKLMLGVLILTLPLITILIYYSVYSTKVVRNQVADSYKNMMILYMSQVDNSLEDIDKYMTNTVVVDSDFDSYQLSNLDYDFNFNKIVMFNKLLNDIGMFKSVNAFFLYAPERDDMLRVTRDRVTIEEEETIFHVIKQTVDSNTNPNRFNTKIWDVQKIMIPII
;
A
#
# COMPACT_ATOMS: atom_id res chain seq x y z
N MET A 1 -36.45 -3.93 67.66
CA MET A 1 -35.17 -3.22 67.40
C MET A 1 -35.30 -2.42 66.10
N ASN A 2 -35.21 -1.09 66.22
CA ASN A 2 -34.77 -0.12 65.22
C ASN A 2 -35.62 0.21 63.97
N SER A 3 -36.86 0.67 64.17
CA SER A 3 -37.65 1.40 63.15
C SER A 3 -36.99 2.73 62.70
N ILE A 4 -36.23 3.38 63.59
CA ILE A 4 -35.56 4.66 63.31
C ILE A 4 -34.32 4.47 62.41
N ARG A 5 -33.49 3.44 62.66
CA ARG A 5 -32.30 3.17 61.82
C ARG A 5 -32.71 2.78 60.39
N LEU A 6 -33.84 2.07 60.25
CA LEU A 6 -34.37 1.65 58.96
C LEU A 6 -34.94 2.83 58.16
N LYS A 7 -35.65 3.77 58.81
CA LYS A 7 -36.08 5.04 58.19
C LYS A 7 -34.92 5.93 57.75
N LEU A 8 -33.86 6.01 58.56
CA LEU A 8 -32.64 6.75 58.20
C LEU A 8 -31.91 6.11 57.00
N MET A 9 -31.75 4.78 57.01
CA MET A 9 -31.17 4.04 55.88
C MET A 9 -31.99 4.20 54.59
N LEU A 10 -33.32 4.14 54.68
CA LEU A 10 -34.20 4.37 53.53
C LEU A 10 -34.09 5.79 52.98
N GLY A 11 -33.96 6.80 53.85
CA GLY A 11 -33.77 8.19 53.42
C GLY A 11 -32.46 8.39 52.66
N VAL A 12 -31.37 7.79 53.15
CA VAL A 12 -30.07 7.82 52.46
C VAL A 12 -30.13 7.05 51.15
N LEU A 13 -30.81 5.89 51.11
CA LEU A 13 -30.99 5.11 49.89
C LEU A 13 -31.76 5.91 48.83
N ILE A 14 -32.87 6.55 49.20
CA ILE A 14 -33.70 7.36 48.27
C ILE A 14 -32.93 8.55 47.70
N LEU A 15 -31.97 9.10 48.45
CA LEU A 15 -31.15 10.23 48.00
C LEU A 15 -29.96 9.79 47.14
N THR A 16 -29.36 8.64 47.45
CA THR A 16 -28.18 8.12 46.75
C THR A 16 -28.53 7.35 45.46
N LEU A 17 -29.67 6.67 45.43
CA LEU A 17 -30.15 5.91 44.27
C LEU A 17 -30.31 6.75 42.98
N PRO A 18 -30.96 7.93 42.99
CA PRO A 18 -31.05 8.78 41.79
C PRO A 18 -29.68 9.32 41.39
N LEU A 19 -28.78 9.59 42.34
CA LEU A 19 -27.42 10.04 42.05
C LEU A 19 -26.61 8.97 41.29
N ILE A 20 -26.70 7.72 41.72
CA ILE A 20 -26.06 6.57 41.04
C ILE A 20 -26.69 6.35 39.67
N THR A 21 -28.00 6.50 39.53
CA THR A 21 -28.71 6.32 38.26
C THR A 21 -28.30 7.40 37.25
N ILE A 22 -28.17 8.66 37.68
CA ILE A 22 -27.65 9.76 36.86
C ILE A 22 -26.20 9.47 36.45
N LEU A 23 -25.36 8.98 37.36
CA LEU A 23 -23.96 8.65 37.07
C LEU A 23 -23.82 7.51 36.06
N ILE A 24 -24.66 6.47 36.17
CA ILE A 24 -24.73 5.37 35.21
C ILE A 24 -25.23 5.88 33.86
N TYR A 25 -26.26 6.75 33.82
CA TYR A 25 -26.76 7.33 32.58
C TYR A 25 -25.68 8.15 31.87
N TYR A 26 -24.96 9.01 32.59
CA TYR A 26 -23.82 9.76 32.06
C TYR A 26 -22.69 8.84 31.59
N SER A 27 -22.31 7.84 32.38
CA SER A 27 -21.24 6.90 32.08
C SER A 27 -21.56 6.04 30.85
N VAL A 28 -22.79 5.55 30.74
CA VAL A 28 -23.27 4.78 29.58
C VAL A 28 -23.36 5.69 28.35
N TYR A 29 -23.84 6.92 28.49
CA TYR A 29 -23.88 7.89 27.38
C TYR A 29 -22.47 8.24 26.88
N SER A 30 -21.52 8.46 27.79
CA SER A 30 -20.11 8.68 27.45
C SER A 30 -19.52 7.45 26.75
N THR A 31 -19.80 6.24 27.24
CA THR A 31 -19.28 5.00 26.64
C THR A 31 -19.91 4.69 25.29
N LYS A 32 -21.17 5.06 25.04
CA LYS A 32 -21.84 4.85 23.74
C LYS A 32 -21.34 5.82 22.66
N VAL A 33 -20.86 7.01 23.04
CA VAL A 33 -20.33 8.01 22.10
C VAL A 33 -18.85 7.77 21.79
N VAL A 34 -18.05 7.27 22.74
CA VAL A 34 -16.62 6.97 22.52
C VAL A 34 -16.44 5.72 21.65
N ARG A 35 -17.37 4.76 21.72
CA ARG A 35 -17.31 3.52 20.94
C ARG A 35 -17.75 3.67 19.47
N ASN A 36 -18.44 4.76 19.14
CA ASN A 36 -18.66 5.19 17.76
C ASN A 36 -17.51 6.09 17.27
N GLN A 37 -17.10 7.10 18.04
CA GLN A 37 -16.06 8.05 17.59
C GLN A 37 -14.68 7.41 17.39
N VAL A 38 -14.31 6.38 18.15
CA VAL A 38 -13.01 5.72 18.00
C VAL A 38 -13.03 4.71 16.84
N ALA A 39 -14.08 3.90 16.72
CA ALA A 39 -14.21 2.94 15.61
C ALA A 39 -14.40 3.64 14.26
N ASP A 40 -15.20 4.72 14.23
CA ASP A 40 -15.39 5.53 13.03
C ASP A 40 -14.11 6.31 12.68
N SER A 41 -13.36 6.81 13.67
CA SER A 41 -12.06 7.45 13.42
C SER A 41 -11.04 6.46 12.84
N TYR A 42 -10.90 5.26 13.42
CA TYR A 42 -10.02 4.23 12.86
C TYR A 42 -10.44 3.80 11.45
N LYS A 43 -11.74 3.63 11.21
CA LYS A 43 -12.28 3.32 9.89
C LYS A 43 -12.04 4.45 8.90
N ASN A 44 -12.28 5.70 9.29
CA ASN A 44 -12.04 6.86 8.44
C ASN A 44 -10.55 7.02 8.11
N MET A 45 -9.69 6.81 9.10
CA MET A 45 -8.24 6.83 8.91
C MET A 45 -7.80 5.69 7.98
N MET A 46 -8.37 4.49 8.13
CA MET A 46 -8.11 3.36 7.23
C MET A 46 -8.58 3.65 5.80
N ILE A 47 -9.77 4.23 5.61
CA ILE A 47 -10.28 4.64 4.31
C ILE A 47 -9.37 5.71 3.68
N LEU A 48 -8.89 6.67 4.47
CA LEU A 48 -7.93 7.67 4.01
C LEU A 48 -6.61 7.03 3.57
N TYR A 49 -6.07 6.09 4.34
CA TYR A 49 -4.85 5.37 3.95
C TYR A 49 -5.05 4.53 2.69
N MET A 50 -6.18 3.83 2.59
CA MET A 50 -6.53 3.05 1.40
C MET A 50 -6.66 3.96 0.18
N SER A 51 -7.35 5.10 0.31
CA SER A 51 -7.45 6.09 -0.76
C SER A 51 -6.09 6.67 -1.16
N GLN A 52 -5.17 6.87 -0.22
CA GLN A 52 -3.80 7.31 -0.53
C GLN A 52 -3.03 6.24 -1.31
N VAL A 53 -3.17 4.96 -0.95
CA VAL A 53 -2.56 3.85 -1.68
C VAL A 53 -3.15 3.74 -3.08
N ASP A 54 -4.48 3.75 -3.21
CA ASP A 54 -5.19 3.68 -4.49
C ASP A 54 -4.79 4.83 -5.43
N ASN A 55 -4.75 6.06 -4.92
CA ASN A 55 -4.32 7.22 -5.69
C ASN A 55 -2.85 7.11 -6.11
N SER A 56 -1.97 6.67 -5.19
CA SER A 56 -0.56 6.48 -5.50
C SER A 56 -0.37 5.42 -6.59
N LEU A 57 -1.15 4.35 -6.54
CA LEU A 57 -1.13 3.28 -7.54
C LEU A 57 -1.65 3.77 -8.90
N GLU A 58 -2.74 4.54 -8.93
CA GLU A 58 -3.28 5.16 -10.14
C GLU A 58 -2.27 6.13 -10.80
N ASP A 59 -1.56 6.93 -10.00
CA ASP A 59 -0.53 7.85 -10.50
C ASP A 59 0.65 7.09 -11.13
N ILE A 60 1.05 5.95 -10.55
CA ILE A 60 2.09 5.08 -11.11
C ILE A 60 1.60 4.42 -12.40
N ASP A 61 0.36 3.94 -12.44
CA ASP A 61 -0.23 3.33 -13.64
C ASP A 61 -0.24 4.32 -14.82
N LYS A 62 -0.67 5.57 -14.57
CA LYS A 62 -0.62 6.65 -15.56
C LYS A 62 0.81 6.95 -16.00
N TYR A 63 1.76 7.01 -15.06
CA TYR A 63 3.17 7.23 -15.38
C TYR A 63 3.73 6.11 -16.26
N MET A 64 3.51 4.84 -15.88
CA MET A 64 3.98 3.68 -16.63
C MET A 64 3.36 3.64 -18.03
N THR A 65 2.05 3.85 -18.12
CA THR A 65 1.33 3.88 -19.41
C THR A 65 1.85 5.01 -20.31
N ASN A 66 2.03 6.21 -19.77
CA ASN A 66 2.59 7.32 -20.54
C ASN A 66 4.04 7.04 -20.96
N THR A 67 4.84 6.41 -20.10
CA THR A 67 6.22 6.05 -20.43
C THR A 67 6.27 5.02 -21.55
N VAL A 68 5.43 3.99 -21.51
CA VAL A 68 5.39 2.95 -22.56
C VAL A 68 4.81 3.49 -23.88
N VAL A 69 3.79 4.36 -23.83
CA VAL A 69 3.04 4.79 -25.02
C VAL A 69 3.63 6.03 -25.68
N VAL A 70 4.25 6.93 -24.91
CA VAL A 70 4.67 8.27 -25.39
C VAL A 70 6.18 8.40 -25.49
N ASP A 71 6.96 7.58 -24.76
CA ASP A 71 8.41 7.73 -24.71
C ASP A 71 9.10 7.02 -25.88
N SER A 72 9.59 7.81 -26.83
CA SER A 72 10.42 7.32 -27.93
C SER A 72 11.67 6.58 -27.46
N ASP A 73 12.15 6.87 -26.25
CA ASP A 73 13.33 6.23 -25.68
C ASP A 73 13.02 4.80 -25.21
N PHE A 74 11.77 4.51 -24.84
CA PHE A 74 11.31 3.16 -24.53
C PHE A 74 11.25 2.29 -25.80
N ASP A 75 10.68 2.82 -26.88
CA ASP A 75 10.69 2.16 -28.19
C ASP A 75 12.13 1.95 -28.68
N SER A 76 13.00 2.94 -28.48
CA SER A 76 14.41 2.86 -28.85
C SER A 76 15.18 1.85 -27.98
N TYR A 77 14.81 1.63 -26.73
CA TYR A 77 15.37 0.57 -25.88
C TYR A 77 14.91 -0.82 -26.34
N GLN A 78 13.64 -1.00 -26.70
CA GLN A 78 13.12 -2.31 -27.13
C GLN A 78 13.51 -2.69 -28.56
N LEU A 79 13.56 -1.74 -29.49
CA LEU A 79 13.70 -1.99 -30.93
C LEU A 79 15.11 -1.73 -31.47
N SER A 80 16.07 -1.33 -30.63
CA SER A 80 17.45 -1.10 -31.07
C SER A 80 18.12 -2.42 -31.48
N ASN A 81 18.37 -2.55 -32.79
CA ASN A 81 19.08 -3.69 -33.38
C ASN A 81 20.62 -3.61 -33.17
N LEU A 82 21.16 -2.41 -32.92
CA LEU A 82 22.59 -2.19 -32.70
C LEU A 82 22.92 -2.17 -31.21
N ASP A 83 23.94 -2.93 -30.80
CA ASP A 83 24.33 -3.06 -29.39
C ASP A 83 24.75 -1.73 -28.73
N TYR A 84 25.33 -0.81 -29.50
CA TYR A 84 25.74 0.50 -29.00
C TYR A 84 24.53 1.35 -28.60
N ASP A 85 23.52 1.43 -29.48
CA ASP A 85 22.31 2.22 -29.25
C ASP A 85 21.50 1.63 -28.09
N PHE A 86 21.44 0.29 -27.99
CA PHE A 86 20.80 -0.39 -26.87
C PHE A 86 21.43 -0.01 -25.51
N ASN A 87 22.75 -0.09 -25.39
CA ASN A 87 23.44 0.25 -24.13
C ASN A 87 23.33 1.74 -23.78
N PHE A 88 23.39 2.61 -24.78
CA PHE A 88 23.18 4.05 -24.58
C PHE A 88 21.75 4.33 -24.06
N ASN A 89 20.74 3.80 -24.74
CA ASN A 89 19.33 3.97 -24.34
C ASN A 89 19.04 3.34 -22.98
N LYS A 90 19.68 2.21 -22.64
CA LYS A 90 19.61 1.61 -21.30
C LYS A 90 20.10 2.57 -20.23
N ILE A 91 21.20 3.29 -20.45
CA ILE A 91 21.73 4.29 -19.50
C ILE A 91 20.78 5.49 -19.41
N VAL A 92 20.22 5.95 -20.52
CA VAL A 92 19.24 7.06 -20.52
C VAL A 92 18.00 6.68 -19.69
N MET A 93 17.43 5.50 -19.94
CA MET A 93 16.30 4.97 -19.18
C MET A 93 16.63 4.74 -17.70
N PHE A 94 17.82 4.23 -17.39
CA PHE A 94 18.27 4.08 -16.01
C PHE A 94 18.23 5.40 -15.26
N ASN A 95 18.84 6.46 -15.83
CA ASN A 95 18.89 7.77 -15.20
C ASN A 95 17.50 8.40 -15.06
N LYS A 96 16.64 8.23 -16.07
CA LYS A 96 15.26 8.72 -16.01
C LYS A 96 14.49 8.06 -14.86
N LEU A 97 14.46 6.73 -14.84
CA LEU A 97 13.78 5.96 -13.79
C LEU A 97 14.37 6.25 -12.40
N LEU A 98 15.68 6.47 -12.29
CA LEU A 98 16.35 6.84 -11.03
C LEU A 98 15.97 8.23 -10.54
N ASN A 99 15.73 9.19 -11.43
CA ASN A 99 15.22 10.50 -11.04
C ASN A 99 13.74 10.42 -10.65
N ASP A 100 12.95 9.62 -11.38
CA ASP A 100 11.51 9.55 -11.21
C ASP A 100 11.11 8.71 -9.97
N ILE A 101 11.88 7.68 -9.59
CA ILE A 101 11.61 6.86 -8.38
C ILE A 101 11.61 7.68 -7.09
N GLY A 102 12.30 8.83 -7.07
CA GLY A 102 12.27 9.76 -5.94
C GLY A 102 10.90 10.41 -5.73
N MET A 103 10.10 10.56 -6.80
CA MET A 103 8.77 11.19 -6.74
C MET A 103 7.70 10.21 -6.23
N PHE A 104 7.86 8.91 -6.46
CA PHE A 104 6.89 7.89 -6.11
C PHE A 104 7.21 7.18 -4.79
N LYS A 105 6.97 7.83 -3.64
CA LYS A 105 7.32 7.31 -2.30
C LYS A 105 6.87 5.88 -2.02
N SER A 106 5.75 5.44 -2.58
CA SER A 106 5.20 4.08 -2.41
C SER A 106 5.91 3.00 -3.25
N VAL A 107 6.74 3.39 -4.22
CA VAL A 107 7.45 2.47 -5.13
C VAL A 107 8.86 2.21 -4.61
N ASN A 108 9.21 0.96 -4.33
CA ASN A 108 10.59 0.62 -3.96
C ASN A 108 11.51 0.42 -5.18
N ALA A 109 10.96 -0.07 -6.30
CA ALA A 109 11.74 -0.40 -7.49
C ALA A 109 10.92 -0.28 -8.78
N PHE A 110 11.59 0.15 -9.85
CA PHE A 110 11.13 0.03 -11.23
C PHE A 110 11.92 -1.05 -11.96
N PHE A 111 11.22 -1.81 -12.81
CA PHE A 111 11.77 -2.89 -13.62
C PHE A 111 11.32 -2.71 -15.06
N LEU A 112 12.24 -2.92 -15.99
CA LEU A 112 12.00 -2.91 -17.42
C LEU A 112 12.65 -4.15 -18.02
N TYR A 113 11.82 -5.05 -18.55
CA TYR A 113 12.28 -6.31 -19.15
C TYR A 113 12.26 -6.23 -20.67
N ALA A 114 13.38 -6.56 -21.31
CA ALA A 114 13.54 -6.66 -22.76
C ALA A 114 13.62 -8.14 -23.18
N PRO A 115 12.49 -8.76 -23.60
CA PRO A 115 12.45 -10.20 -23.87
C PRO A 115 13.36 -10.64 -25.02
N GLU A 116 13.56 -9.80 -26.04
CA GLU A 116 14.39 -10.15 -27.22
C GLU A 116 15.88 -10.32 -26.87
N ARG A 117 16.35 -9.68 -25.80
CA ARG A 117 17.76 -9.68 -25.38
C ARG A 117 17.99 -10.36 -24.03
N ASP A 118 16.93 -10.89 -23.41
CA ASP A 118 16.91 -11.41 -22.04
C ASP A 118 17.59 -10.47 -21.02
N ASP A 119 17.41 -9.17 -21.22
CA ASP A 119 18.00 -8.13 -20.37
C ASP A 119 16.92 -7.47 -19.52
N MET A 120 17.29 -7.10 -18.29
CA MET A 120 16.42 -6.35 -17.40
C MET A 120 17.14 -5.12 -16.87
N LEU A 121 16.52 -3.96 -17.06
CA LEU A 121 16.89 -2.73 -16.42
C LEU A 121 16.12 -2.60 -15.09
N ARG A 122 16.84 -2.25 -14.02
CA ARG A 122 16.25 -2.08 -12.69
C ARG A 122 16.76 -0.81 -12.03
N VAL A 123 15.86 -0.13 -11.34
CA VAL A 123 16.15 1.00 -10.46
C VAL A 123 15.49 0.73 -9.12
N THR A 124 16.27 0.75 -8.03
CA THR A 124 15.74 0.60 -6.66
C THR A 124 16.05 1.86 -5.86
N ARG A 125 15.14 2.23 -4.95
CA ARG A 125 15.39 3.33 -4.01
C ARG A 125 16.34 2.88 -2.90
N ASP A 126 16.02 1.75 -2.29
CA ASP A 126 16.75 1.22 -1.15
C ASP A 126 17.81 0.21 -1.61
N ARG A 127 18.83 0.04 -0.76
CA ARG A 127 19.84 -1.00 -0.95
C ARG A 127 19.22 -2.34 -0.60
N VAL A 128 18.77 -3.07 -1.61
CA VAL A 128 18.30 -4.45 -1.49
C VAL A 128 19.50 -5.39 -1.50
N THR A 129 19.44 -6.51 -0.78
CA THR A 129 20.51 -7.52 -0.84
C THR A 129 20.53 -8.21 -2.22
N ILE A 130 21.69 -8.73 -2.63
CA ILE A 130 21.84 -9.42 -3.93
C ILE A 130 20.90 -10.64 -4.01
N GLU A 131 20.68 -11.35 -2.90
CA GLU A 131 19.82 -12.53 -2.83
C GLU A 131 18.33 -12.19 -2.97
N GLU A 132 17.88 -11.12 -2.31
CA GLU A 132 16.52 -10.59 -2.48
C GLU A 132 16.29 -10.11 -3.91
N GLU A 133 17.31 -9.49 -4.51
CA GLU A 133 17.31 -9.05 -5.91
C GLU A 133 17.13 -10.21 -6.89
N GLU A 134 17.94 -11.27 -6.76
CA GLU A 134 17.86 -12.48 -7.59
C GLU A 134 16.49 -13.14 -7.45
N THR A 135 15.94 -13.19 -6.23
CA THR A 135 14.62 -13.78 -5.97
C THR A 135 13.51 -12.98 -6.65
N ILE A 136 13.53 -11.65 -6.53
CA ILE A 136 12.55 -10.78 -7.19
C ILE A 136 12.65 -10.91 -8.70
N PHE A 137 13.87 -10.92 -9.25
CA PHE A 137 14.11 -11.10 -10.67
C PHE A 137 13.54 -12.42 -11.18
N HIS A 138 13.85 -13.52 -10.49
CA HIS A 138 13.37 -14.84 -10.89
C HIS A 138 11.85 -14.91 -10.90
N VAL A 139 11.18 -14.34 -9.89
CA VAL A 139 9.71 -14.32 -9.81
C VAL A 139 9.10 -13.46 -10.93
N ILE A 140 9.67 -12.28 -11.21
CA ILE A 140 9.19 -11.40 -12.29
C ILE A 140 9.33 -12.13 -13.63
N LYS A 141 10.52 -12.67 -13.93
CA LYS A 141 10.77 -13.41 -15.18
C LYS A 141 9.83 -14.59 -15.33
N GLN A 142 9.69 -15.42 -14.30
CA GLN A 142 8.75 -16.54 -14.31
C GLN A 142 7.31 -16.08 -14.55
N THR A 143 6.89 -14.96 -13.95
CA THR A 143 5.53 -14.43 -14.09
C THR A 143 5.25 -13.91 -15.50
N VAL A 144 6.24 -13.28 -16.14
CA VAL A 144 6.17 -12.80 -17.52
C VAL A 144 6.19 -13.97 -18.50
N ASP A 145 7.13 -14.91 -18.34
CA ASP A 145 7.30 -16.05 -19.25
C ASP A 145 6.15 -17.07 -19.16
N SER A 146 5.54 -17.23 -17.98
CA SER A 146 4.41 -18.17 -17.78
C SER A 146 3.04 -17.58 -18.13
N ASN A 147 2.89 -16.25 -18.21
CA ASN A 147 1.63 -15.60 -18.60
C ASN A 147 1.63 -15.19 -20.08
N THR A 148 1.36 -16.15 -20.95
CA THR A 148 1.04 -15.91 -22.37
C THR A 148 -0.36 -15.33 -22.60
N ASN A 149 -1.08 -14.90 -21.56
CA ASN A 149 -2.39 -14.27 -21.69
C ASN A 149 -2.30 -12.74 -21.48
N PRO A 150 -2.18 -11.95 -22.57
CA PRO A 150 -2.07 -10.49 -22.49
C PRO A 150 -3.25 -9.80 -21.79
N ASN A 151 -4.40 -10.48 -21.67
CA ASN A 151 -5.58 -9.95 -20.99
C ASN A 151 -5.42 -9.85 -19.46
N ARG A 152 -4.42 -10.49 -18.85
CA ARG A 152 -4.16 -10.35 -17.40
C ARG A 152 -3.49 -9.03 -17.03
N PHE A 153 -2.66 -8.47 -17.92
CA PHE A 153 -2.03 -7.16 -17.70
C PHE A 153 -2.94 -5.99 -18.10
N ASN A 154 -4.08 -6.27 -18.73
CA ASN A 154 -5.05 -5.29 -19.19
C ASN A 154 -6.22 -5.08 -18.20
N THR A 155 -6.10 -5.59 -16.97
CA THR A 155 -7.12 -5.41 -15.94
C THR A 155 -6.80 -4.18 -15.11
N LYS A 156 -7.78 -3.29 -14.91
CA LYS A 156 -7.69 -2.14 -13.99
C LYS A 156 -7.64 -2.54 -12.49
N ILE A 157 -7.30 -3.79 -12.20
CA ILE A 157 -7.37 -4.39 -10.87
C ILE A 157 -5.96 -4.83 -10.50
N TRP A 158 -5.46 -4.34 -9.37
CA TRP A 158 -4.15 -4.67 -8.84
C TRP A 158 -4.10 -6.13 -8.38
N ASP A 159 -3.11 -6.89 -8.86
CA ASP A 159 -2.84 -8.25 -8.39
C ASP A 159 -1.78 -8.20 -7.27
N VAL A 160 -1.98 -9.01 -6.22
CA VAL A 160 -1.12 -9.03 -5.03
C VAL A 160 -0.48 -10.40 -4.91
N GLN A 161 0.82 -10.46 -5.11
CA GLN A 161 1.60 -11.68 -4.96
C GLN A 161 2.56 -11.57 -3.78
N LYS A 162 2.47 -12.53 -2.86
CA LYS A 162 3.42 -12.63 -1.75
C LYS A 162 4.67 -13.39 -2.21
N ILE A 163 5.80 -12.71 -2.20
CA ILE A 163 7.12 -13.31 -2.45
C ILE A 163 7.69 -13.76 -1.11
N MET A 164 8.02 -15.05 -0.99
CA MET A 164 8.69 -15.59 0.19
C MET A 164 10.20 -15.45 -0.01
N ILE A 165 10.81 -14.50 0.70
CA ILE A 165 12.26 -14.36 0.75
C ILE A 165 12.77 -15.35 1.82
N PRO A 166 13.70 -16.27 1.50
CA PRO A 166 14.33 -17.10 2.50
C PRO A 166 15.18 -16.21 3.41
N ILE A 167 14.86 -16.20 4.70
CA ILE A 167 15.66 -15.50 5.71
C ILE A 167 16.89 -16.38 5.98
N ILE A 168 18.09 -15.85 5.70
CA ILE A 168 19.36 -16.43 6.16
C ILE A 168 19.56 -16.12 7.64
#